data_AF-A0A7V3AHT7-F1
#
_entry.id   AF-A0A7V3AHT7-F1
#
_cell.length_a   1.000
_cell.length_b   1.000
_cell.length_c   1.000
_cell.angle_alpha   90.00
_cell.angle_beta   90.00
_cell.angle_gamma   90.00
#
_symmetry.space_group_name_H-M   'P 1'
#
loop_
_entity.id
_entity.type
_entity.pdbx_description
1 polymer ?
#
loop_
_entity_poly.entity_id
_entity_poly.type
_entity_poly.pdbx_seq_one_letter_code
_entity_poly.pdbx_strand_id
1 'polypeptide(L)'
;MRKLLPVLVALVMVGSAPLGFGAVAGEVNSTNDTSAVRVKGTTDGGLAAQAGLPMRRPTEEKKSLGGQVGQYFLNRWFDLIDIVDFSIGAGPGFLINARVTKLVQLVGGVSDSWRVGFRGRSAGVWRERRKECGFSLLYYQSVQREKITGWVESFRVDEMDLDTADVYGGEKDRSFWGVGATVHAGILIDINARPMQIADFILGWLTVDVLEDDTGRPYRNKDL
;
A
#
# COMPACT_ATOMS: atom_id res chain seq x y z
N MET A 1 -13.83 -52.60 -19.35
CA MET A 1 -15.09 -51.85 -19.54
C MET A 1 -15.36 -51.03 -18.28
N ARG A 2 -14.79 -49.82 -18.18
CA ARG A 2 -15.47 -48.51 -18.21
C ARG A 2 -16.74 -48.40 -17.34
N LYS A 3 -16.62 -47.72 -16.19
CA LYS A 3 -17.65 -46.82 -15.65
C LYS A 3 -16.96 -45.57 -15.08
N LEU A 4 -17.00 -44.50 -15.87
CA LEU A 4 -16.68 -43.14 -15.47
C LEU A 4 -17.92 -42.58 -14.74
N LEU A 5 -17.76 -42.13 -13.50
CA LEU A 5 -18.76 -41.33 -12.79
C LEU A 5 -18.51 -39.84 -13.09
N PRO A 6 -19.54 -39.06 -13.46
CA PRO A 6 -19.41 -37.61 -13.55
C PRO A 6 -19.52 -36.98 -12.16
N VAL A 7 -18.45 -36.31 -11.72
CA VAL A 7 -18.51 -35.41 -10.56
C VAL A 7 -19.18 -34.12 -11.01
N LEU A 8 -20.43 -33.95 -10.57
CA LEU A 8 -21.25 -32.77 -10.75
C LEU A 8 -20.74 -31.68 -9.78
N VAL A 9 -20.08 -30.64 -10.30
CA VAL A 9 -19.73 -29.45 -9.52
C VAL A 9 -20.98 -28.57 -9.42
N ALA A 10 -21.65 -28.60 -8.27
CA ALA A 10 -22.72 -27.68 -7.94
C ALA A 10 -22.10 -26.31 -7.56
N LEU A 11 -22.30 -25.33 -8.44
CA LEU A 11 -21.99 -23.92 -8.21
C LEU A 11 -23.03 -23.37 -7.20
N VAL A 12 -22.64 -23.21 -5.94
CA VAL A 12 -23.48 -22.54 -4.93
C VAL A 12 -23.31 -21.03 -5.10
N MET A 13 -24.26 -20.41 -5.79
CA MET A 13 -24.47 -18.95 -5.77
C MET A 13 -25.07 -18.56 -4.43
N VAL A 14 -24.25 -18.07 -3.49
CA VAL A 14 -24.77 -17.38 -2.29
C VAL A 14 -25.09 -15.94 -2.67
N GLY A 15 -26.36 -15.68 -2.94
CA GLY A 15 -26.91 -14.32 -3.02
C GLY A 15 -26.98 -13.70 -1.63
N SER A 16 -26.12 -12.71 -1.36
CA SER A 16 -26.30 -11.82 -0.21
C SER A 16 -27.14 -10.63 -0.63
N ALA A 17 -28.39 -10.61 -0.19
CA ALA A 17 -29.30 -9.47 -0.33
C ALA A 17 -28.78 -8.25 0.48
N PRO A 18 -28.95 -7.02 -0.01
CA PRO A 18 -28.67 -5.82 0.77
C PRO A 18 -29.76 -5.61 1.83
N LEU A 19 -29.37 -5.65 3.11
CA LEU A 19 -30.21 -5.18 4.21
C LEU A 19 -30.28 -3.65 4.14
N GLY A 20 -31.44 -3.14 3.71
CA GLY A 20 -31.79 -1.74 3.84
C GLY A 20 -32.04 -1.38 5.30
N PHE A 21 -31.29 -0.40 5.80
CA PHE A 21 -31.68 0.37 6.98
C PHE A 21 -32.11 1.76 6.53
N GLY A 22 -33.40 2.02 6.70
CA GLY A 22 -34.01 3.32 6.49
C GLY A 22 -33.69 4.30 7.62
N ALA A 23 -33.34 5.50 7.20
CA ALA A 23 -33.63 6.84 7.72
C ALA A 23 -33.79 7.07 9.24
N VAL A 24 -32.99 8.00 9.78
CA VAL A 24 -33.53 9.18 10.47
C VAL A 24 -32.70 10.40 10.05
N ALA A 25 -33.38 11.38 9.47
CA ALA A 25 -32.86 12.69 9.14
C ALA A 25 -32.73 13.53 10.42
N GLY A 26 -31.54 14.07 10.65
CA GLY A 26 -31.26 15.12 11.63
C GLY A 26 -30.52 16.25 10.92
N GLU A 27 -31.28 17.24 10.46
CA GLU A 27 -30.78 18.45 9.82
C GLU A 27 -30.21 19.38 10.90
N VAL A 28 -28.89 19.47 11.00
CA VAL A 28 -28.19 20.47 11.83
C VAL A 28 -27.54 21.48 10.88
N ASN A 29 -28.25 22.58 10.65
CA ASN A 29 -27.69 23.78 10.03
C ASN A 29 -26.72 24.45 11.02
N SER A 30 -25.42 24.19 10.87
CA SER A 30 -24.37 25.01 11.47
C SER A 30 -23.52 25.60 10.35
N THR A 31 -23.95 26.77 9.89
CA THR A 31 -23.17 27.66 9.04
C THR A 31 -22.07 28.30 9.88
N ASN A 32 -20.97 27.58 10.09
CA ASN A 32 -19.69 28.19 10.40
C ASN A 32 -18.89 28.28 9.10
N ASP A 33 -19.12 29.40 8.43
CA ASP A 33 -18.41 29.82 7.24
C ASP A 33 -17.00 30.31 7.65
N THR A 34 -16.17 29.40 8.14
CA THR A 34 -14.71 29.60 8.10
C THR A 34 -14.27 29.19 6.72
N SER A 35 -14.30 30.16 5.82
CA SER A 35 -13.59 30.12 4.54
C SER A 35 -12.12 29.79 4.81
N ALA A 36 -11.79 28.49 4.84
CA ALA A 36 -10.43 28.02 4.80
C ALA A 36 -9.87 28.48 3.45
N VAL A 37 -9.10 29.55 3.48
CA VAL A 37 -8.32 30.04 2.34
C VAL A 37 -7.47 28.86 1.86
N ARG A 38 -7.91 28.19 0.80
CA ARG A 38 -7.09 27.23 0.06
C ARG A 38 -5.93 28.02 -0.55
N VAL A 39 -4.82 28.09 0.18
CA VAL A 39 -3.56 28.60 -0.35
C VAL A 39 -3.08 27.59 -1.39
N LYS A 40 -3.41 27.89 -2.64
CA LYS A 40 -2.99 27.14 -3.81
C LYS A 40 -1.48 27.33 -3.96
N GLY A 41 -0.70 26.31 -3.62
CA GLY A 41 0.75 26.27 -3.84
C GLY A 41 1.60 26.29 -2.57
N THR A 42 1.47 25.28 -1.71
CA THR A 42 2.52 24.99 -0.72
C THR A 42 3.70 24.32 -1.43
N THR A 43 4.48 25.12 -2.13
CA THR A 43 5.89 24.80 -2.35
C THR A 43 6.58 24.82 -0.99
N ASP A 44 7.46 23.85 -0.76
CA ASP A 44 8.29 23.74 0.45
C ASP A 44 8.92 25.10 0.77
N GLY A 45 8.44 25.77 1.82
CA GLY A 45 8.90 27.10 2.23
C GLY A 45 7.82 28.15 2.49
N GLY A 46 6.54 27.87 2.20
CA GLY A 46 5.45 28.88 2.19
C GLY A 46 5.29 29.78 3.43
N LEU A 47 5.43 29.24 4.64
CA LEU A 47 5.29 30.03 5.89
C LEU A 47 6.53 30.89 6.21
N ALA A 48 7.72 30.35 6.00
CA ALA A 48 8.97 31.07 6.24
C ALA A 48 9.21 32.15 5.18
N ALA A 49 8.85 31.88 3.92
CA ALA A 49 8.89 32.84 2.83
C ALA A 49 7.87 33.98 3.03
N GLN A 50 6.65 33.70 3.51
CA GLN A 50 5.67 34.73 3.84
C GLN A 50 6.08 35.60 5.04
N ALA A 51 6.81 35.03 6.01
CA ALA A 51 7.29 35.76 7.19
C ALA A 51 8.49 36.69 6.91
N GLY A 52 8.97 36.77 5.66
CA GLY A 52 10.15 37.56 5.30
C GLY A 52 11.44 37.09 5.98
N LEU A 53 11.44 35.88 6.55
CA LEU A 53 12.63 35.30 7.14
C LEU A 53 13.57 34.94 5.99
N PRO A 54 14.86 35.30 6.08
CA PRO A 54 15.81 34.87 5.07
C PRO A 54 15.76 33.34 5.01
N MET A 55 15.49 32.79 3.83
CA MET A 55 15.64 31.37 3.58
C MET A 55 17.06 31.00 3.97
N ARG A 56 17.20 30.41 5.16
CA ARG A 56 18.48 29.88 5.63
C ARG A 56 18.76 28.72 4.70
N ARG A 57 19.54 28.96 3.64
CA ARG A 57 20.03 27.88 2.79
C ARG A 57 20.62 26.86 3.75
N PRO A 58 20.21 25.57 3.68
CA PRO A 58 20.81 24.55 4.50
C PRO A 58 22.31 24.70 4.29
N THR A 59 23.01 25.16 5.34
CA THR A 59 24.46 25.31 5.30
C THR A 59 24.96 23.93 4.91
N GLU A 60 25.67 23.81 3.78
CA GLU A 60 26.26 22.55 3.33
C GLU A 60 27.28 22.09 4.38
N GLU A 61 26.77 21.47 5.43
CA GLU A 61 27.57 20.79 6.41
C GLU A 61 28.19 19.61 5.68
N LYS A 62 29.48 19.73 5.35
CA LYS A 62 30.23 18.67 4.70
C LYS A 62 30.17 17.43 5.59
N LYS A 63 29.26 16.50 5.25
CA LYS A 63 29.18 15.21 5.91
C LYS A 63 30.55 14.55 5.86
N SER A 64 31.02 14.09 7.01
CA SER A 64 32.25 13.31 7.11
C SER A 64 32.19 12.13 6.12
N LEU A 65 33.34 11.73 5.58
CA LEU A 65 33.43 10.61 4.63
C LEU A 65 32.76 9.34 5.21
N GLY A 66 32.95 9.08 6.51
CA GLY A 66 32.28 7.99 7.21
C GLY A 66 30.76 8.12 7.25
N GLY A 67 30.22 9.35 7.39
CA GLY A 67 28.79 9.60 7.33
C GLY A 67 28.19 9.33 5.94
N GLN A 68 28.92 9.66 4.87
CA GLN A 68 28.49 9.37 3.50
C GLN A 68 28.45 7.87 3.22
N VAL A 69 29.51 7.15 3.61
CA VAL A 69 29.58 5.69 3.46
C VAL A 69 28.48 5.01 4.28
N GLY A 70 28.27 5.44 5.53
CA GLY A 70 27.21 4.90 6.38
C GLY A 70 25.81 5.13 5.79
N GLN A 71 25.55 6.33 5.27
CA GLN A 71 24.28 6.64 4.60
C GLN A 71 24.07 5.79 3.35
N TYR A 72 25.11 5.55 2.55
CA TYR A 72 25.02 4.68 1.38
C TYR A 72 24.59 3.25 1.76
N PHE A 73 25.22 2.65 2.77
CA PHE A 73 24.85 1.30 3.23
C PHE A 73 23.45 1.25 3.84
N LEU A 74 23.04 2.29 4.57
CA LEU A 74 21.67 2.37 5.11
C LEU A 74 20.64 2.47 3.99
N ASN A 75 20.88 3.26 2.95
CA ASN A 75 20.01 3.31 1.78
C ASN A 75 19.89 1.93 1.11
N ARG A 76 21.01 1.24 0.85
CA ARG A 76 20.96 -0.11 0.27
C ARG A 76 20.19 -1.12 1.12
N TRP A 77 20.27 -0.96 2.45
CA TRP A 77 19.49 -1.79 3.36
C TRP A 77 17.98 -1.50 3.25
N PHE A 78 17.58 -0.25 3.07
CA PHE A 78 16.19 0.11 2.84
C PHE A 78 15.67 -0.43 1.50
N ASP A 79 16.46 -0.33 0.42
CA ASP A 79 16.08 -0.89 -0.88
C ASP A 79 15.88 -2.41 -0.80
N LEU A 80 16.76 -3.10 -0.04
CA LEU A 80 16.65 -4.53 0.20
C LEU A 80 15.33 -4.89 0.91
N ILE A 81 14.94 -4.12 1.92
CA ILE A 81 13.66 -4.30 2.61
C ILE A 81 12.49 -4.00 1.67
N ASP A 82 12.65 -3.06 0.75
CA ASP A 82 11.66 -2.72 -0.25
C ASP A 82 11.50 -3.77 -1.36
N ILE A 83 12.31 -4.83 -1.41
CA ILE A 83 12.14 -5.90 -2.39
C ILE A 83 10.96 -6.80 -2.05
N VAL A 84 10.78 -7.13 -0.76
CA VAL A 84 9.79 -8.13 -0.31
C VAL A 84 8.80 -7.47 0.62
N ASP A 85 7.51 -7.64 0.33
CA ASP A 85 6.44 -7.43 1.29
C ASP A 85 6.05 -8.78 1.87
N PHE A 86 5.88 -8.83 3.19
CA PHE A 86 5.46 -10.03 3.89
C PHE A 86 4.45 -9.66 4.97
N SER A 87 3.32 -10.35 4.98
CA SER A 87 2.39 -10.28 6.09
C SER A 87 1.79 -11.63 6.43
N ILE A 88 1.59 -11.84 7.72
CA ILE A 88 0.87 -12.97 8.27
C ILE A 88 -0.35 -12.44 9.02
N GLY A 89 -1.45 -13.17 8.97
CA GLY A 89 -2.67 -12.76 9.65
C GLY A 89 -3.56 -13.90 10.01
N ALA A 90 -4.63 -13.59 10.73
CA ALA A 90 -5.67 -14.54 11.08
C ALA A 90 -7.05 -13.86 11.07
N GLY A 91 -8.07 -14.61 10.68
CA GLY A 91 -9.45 -14.14 10.68
C GLY A 91 -10.36 -14.96 9.78
N PRO A 92 -11.69 -14.72 9.84
CA PRO A 92 -12.65 -15.41 9.00
C PRO A 92 -12.45 -15.06 7.51
N GLY A 93 -12.47 -16.08 6.67
CA GLY A 93 -12.37 -15.91 5.23
C GLY A 93 -11.65 -17.05 4.53
N PHE A 94 -11.74 -17.01 3.21
CA PHE A 94 -10.99 -17.84 2.30
C PHE A 94 -10.57 -16.99 1.12
N LEU A 95 -9.27 -16.93 0.84
CA LEU A 95 -8.71 -16.16 -0.27
C LEU A 95 -7.52 -16.92 -0.85
N ILE A 96 -7.55 -17.14 -2.16
CA ILE A 96 -6.37 -17.59 -2.91
C ILE A 96 -6.08 -16.55 -3.97
N ASN A 97 -4.84 -16.08 -3.98
CA ASN A 97 -4.31 -15.14 -4.96
C ASN A 97 -2.95 -15.63 -5.40
N ALA A 98 -2.76 -15.81 -6.70
CA ALA A 98 -1.45 -15.99 -7.29
C ALA A 98 -1.29 -14.97 -8.42
N ARG A 99 -0.20 -14.21 -8.39
CA ARG A 99 0.08 -13.17 -9.38
C ARG A 99 1.54 -13.15 -9.78
N VAL A 100 1.79 -12.91 -11.06
CA VAL A 100 3.11 -12.62 -11.60
C VAL A 100 3.21 -11.14 -11.99
N THR A 101 2.12 -10.57 -12.48
CA THR A 101 1.98 -9.16 -12.83
C THR A 101 0.54 -8.72 -12.62
N LYS A 102 0.25 -7.42 -12.74
CA LYS A 102 -1.12 -6.91 -12.78
C LYS A 102 -1.94 -7.51 -13.94
N LEU A 103 -1.27 -7.98 -15.00
CA LEU A 103 -1.90 -8.62 -16.16
C LEU A 103 -2.13 -10.12 -15.96
N VAL A 104 -1.28 -10.81 -15.19
CA VAL A 104 -1.35 -12.27 -15.00
C VAL A 104 -1.56 -12.55 -13.52
N GLN A 105 -2.84 -12.61 -13.15
CA GLN A 105 -3.29 -12.90 -11.79
C GLN A 105 -4.50 -13.84 -11.82
N LEU A 106 -4.55 -14.76 -10.87
CA LEU A 106 -5.71 -15.58 -10.58
C LEU A 106 -6.11 -15.32 -9.13
N VAL A 107 -7.34 -14.85 -8.93
CA VAL A 107 -7.84 -14.53 -7.60
C VAL A 107 -9.23 -15.08 -7.38
N GLY A 108 -9.49 -15.50 -6.15
CA GLY A 108 -10.84 -15.75 -5.69
C GLY A 108 -10.90 -15.79 -4.18
N GLY A 109 -11.82 -15.03 -3.61
CA GLY A 109 -12.17 -15.17 -2.21
C GLY A 109 -12.62 -13.89 -1.50
N VAL A 110 -12.91 -14.08 -0.22
CA VAL A 110 -13.27 -13.04 0.74
C VAL A 110 -12.48 -13.25 2.02
N SER A 111 -11.94 -12.17 2.58
CA SER A 111 -11.09 -12.21 3.77
C SER A 111 -11.45 -11.04 4.68
N ASP A 112 -11.66 -11.29 5.97
CA ASP A 112 -11.61 -10.29 7.04
C ASP A 112 -10.56 -10.77 8.03
N SER A 113 -9.37 -10.18 7.98
CA SER A 113 -8.19 -10.68 8.70
C SER A 113 -7.46 -9.58 9.43
N TRP A 114 -6.98 -9.88 10.63
CA TRP A 114 -5.98 -9.10 11.34
C TRP A 114 -4.61 -9.50 10.83
N ARG A 115 -3.84 -8.55 10.32
CA ARG A 115 -2.53 -8.79 9.72
C ARG A 115 -1.45 -8.12 10.55
N VAL A 116 -0.30 -8.77 10.61
CA VAL A 116 0.97 -8.23 11.09
C VAL A 116 2.02 -8.49 10.02
N GLY A 117 2.82 -7.49 9.72
CA GLY A 117 3.85 -7.63 8.70
C GLY A 117 4.50 -6.32 8.34
N PHE A 118 5.25 -6.38 7.25
CA PHE A 118 5.87 -5.22 6.64
C PHE A 118 5.53 -5.16 5.15
N ARG A 119 5.42 -3.93 4.67
CA ARG A 119 5.09 -3.61 3.29
C ARG A 119 5.90 -2.39 2.89
N GLY A 120 6.93 -2.62 2.09
CA GLY A 120 8.05 -1.71 1.91
C GLY A 120 8.62 -1.24 3.25
N ARG A 121 8.86 0.07 3.38
CA ARG A 121 9.35 0.72 4.60
C ARG A 121 8.33 0.85 5.75
N SER A 122 7.16 0.24 5.62
CA SER A 122 6.09 0.31 6.62
C SER A 122 5.91 -1.03 7.33
N ALA A 123 5.82 -1.04 8.65
CA ALA A 123 5.55 -2.24 9.44
C ALA A 123 4.46 -2.00 10.49
N GLY A 124 3.58 -2.96 10.71
CA GLY A 124 2.52 -2.76 11.69
C GLY A 124 1.49 -3.87 11.78
N VAL A 125 0.41 -3.54 12.49
CA VAL A 125 -0.79 -4.34 12.64
C VAL A 125 -1.98 -3.58 12.07
N TRP A 126 -2.71 -4.21 11.16
CA TRP A 126 -3.89 -3.63 10.53
C TRP A 126 -4.96 -4.70 10.35
N ARG A 127 -6.23 -4.27 10.33
CA ARG A 127 -7.33 -5.12 9.91
C ARG A 127 -7.58 -4.88 8.43
N GLU A 128 -7.74 -5.96 7.67
CA GLU A 128 -7.97 -5.90 6.24
C GLU A 128 -9.21 -6.72 5.86
N ARG A 129 -10.18 -6.04 5.26
CA ARG A 129 -11.35 -6.65 4.62
C ARG A 129 -11.15 -6.60 3.11
N ARG A 130 -11.11 -7.76 2.48
CA ARG A 130 -10.77 -7.92 1.07
C ARG A 130 -11.79 -8.83 0.39
N LYS A 131 -12.34 -8.39 -0.73
CA LYS A 131 -13.16 -9.19 -1.63
C LYS A 131 -12.53 -9.13 -3.01
N GLU A 132 -12.11 -10.27 -3.52
CA GLU A 132 -11.39 -10.36 -4.79
C GLU A 132 -11.93 -11.53 -5.60
N CYS A 133 -12.26 -11.27 -6.86
CA CYS A 133 -12.66 -12.31 -7.79
C CYS A 133 -12.25 -11.92 -9.20
N GLY A 134 -11.62 -12.83 -9.91
CA GLY A 134 -11.32 -12.64 -11.32
C GLY A 134 -10.04 -13.28 -11.79
N PHE A 135 -9.77 -13.07 -13.07
CA PHE A 135 -8.63 -13.59 -13.76
C PHE A 135 -8.09 -12.52 -14.71
N SER A 136 -6.79 -12.25 -14.61
CA SER A 136 -6.08 -11.31 -15.47
C SER A 136 -6.72 -9.91 -15.42
N LEU A 137 -7.07 -9.35 -16.60
CA LEU A 137 -7.70 -8.03 -16.78
C LEU A 137 -9.13 -7.96 -16.26
N LEU A 138 -9.85 -9.08 -16.23
CA LEU A 138 -11.22 -9.16 -15.72
C LEU A 138 -11.15 -9.49 -14.23
N TYR A 139 -10.92 -8.45 -13.44
CA TYR A 139 -10.65 -8.58 -12.02
C TYR A 139 -11.42 -7.53 -11.23
N TYR A 140 -12.17 -7.98 -10.24
CA TYR A 140 -12.87 -7.15 -9.27
C TYR A 140 -12.14 -7.22 -7.93
N GLN A 141 -11.89 -6.04 -7.34
CA GLN A 141 -11.26 -5.91 -6.03
C GLN A 141 -11.95 -4.83 -5.21
N SER A 142 -12.23 -5.17 -3.96
CA SER A 142 -12.60 -4.23 -2.91
C SER A 142 -11.71 -4.52 -1.70
N VAL A 143 -10.90 -3.55 -1.31
CA VAL A 143 -10.02 -3.64 -0.14
C VAL A 143 -10.33 -2.48 0.80
N GLN A 144 -10.58 -2.80 2.06
CA GLN A 144 -10.70 -1.84 3.15
C GLN A 144 -9.63 -2.19 4.18
N ARG A 145 -8.87 -1.19 4.63
CA ARG A 145 -7.84 -1.35 5.65
C ARG A 145 -8.10 -0.40 6.80
N GLU A 146 -8.04 -0.93 8.01
CA GLU A 146 -8.12 -0.17 9.25
C GLU A 146 -6.78 -0.33 9.98
N LYS A 147 -6.04 0.76 10.15
CA LYS A 147 -4.79 0.78 10.93
C LYS A 147 -5.13 0.59 12.40
N ILE A 148 -4.33 -0.20 13.10
CA ILE A 148 -4.51 -0.45 14.54
C ILE A 148 -3.30 0.04 15.32
N THR A 149 -2.12 -0.41 14.92
CA THR A 149 -0.84 0.05 15.48
C THR A 149 0.28 -0.20 14.46
N GLY A 150 1.42 0.49 14.56
CA GLY A 150 2.56 0.23 13.68
C GLY A 150 3.46 1.43 13.44
N TRP A 151 4.66 1.11 12.96
CA TRP A 151 5.65 2.07 12.49
C TRP A 151 5.50 2.25 10.98
N VAL A 152 4.81 3.31 10.58
CA VAL A 152 4.53 3.56 9.18
C VAL A 152 4.80 5.03 8.87
N GLU A 153 5.83 5.27 8.06
CA GLU A 153 6.16 6.58 7.52
C GLU A 153 4.99 7.14 6.68
N SER A 154 4.18 6.27 6.05
CA SER A 154 2.97 6.62 5.27
C SER A 154 1.65 6.63 6.04
N PHE A 155 1.63 6.41 7.38
CA PHE A 155 0.44 6.59 8.22
C PHE A 155 0.67 7.62 9.32
N ARG A 156 1.57 8.59 9.06
CA ARG A 156 1.79 9.76 9.93
C ARG A 156 0.65 10.78 9.90
N VAL A 157 -0.42 10.48 9.17
CA VAL A 157 -1.65 11.28 9.20
C VAL A 157 -2.67 10.45 9.98
N ASP A 158 -3.13 10.96 11.13
CA ASP A 158 -4.11 10.31 12.01
C ASP A 158 -5.47 10.12 11.32
N GLU A 159 -5.71 10.90 10.27
CA GLU A 159 -6.67 10.63 9.22
C GLU A 159 -5.89 10.20 7.99
N MET A 160 -6.11 8.99 7.48
CA MET A 160 -5.57 8.60 6.17
C MET A 160 -6.11 9.61 5.16
N ASP A 161 -5.30 10.60 4.80
CA ASP A 161 -5.69 11.58 3.78
C ASP A 161 -6.20 10.78 2.59
N LEU A 162 -7.35 11.15 2.04
CA LEU A 162 -7.98 10.40 0.96
C LEU A 162 -7.01 10.24 -0.22
N ASP A 163 -6.02 11.13 -0.37
CA ASP A 163 -4.95 11.01 -1.36
C ASP A 163 -3.89 9.91 -1.03
N THR A 164 -3.65 9.59 0.24
CA THR A 164 -2.79 8.45 0.65
C THR A 164 -3.59 7.15 0.75
N ALA A 165 -4.86 7.26 1.17
CA ALA A 165 -5.83 6.18 1.12
C ALA A 165 -6.14 5.76 -0.31
N ASP A 166 -6.21 6.67 -1.28
CA ASP A 166 -6.50 6.36 -2.68
C ASP A 166 -5.37 5.60 -3.36
N VAL A 167 -4.13 5.77 -2.90
CA VAL A 167 -3.01 4.98 -3.43
C VAL A 167 -2.98 3.55 -2.86
N TYR A 168 -3.53 3.30 -1.67
CA TYR A 168 -3.64 1.94 -1.11
C TYR A 168 -5.06 1.33 -1.19
N GLY A 169 -6.07 2.15 -1.46
CA GLY A 169 -7.50 1.85 -1.44
C GLY A 169 -8.16 2.03 -2.81
N GLY A 170 -7.45 2.59 -3.78
CA GLY A 170 -7.81 2.56 -5.21
C GLY A 170 -7.11 1.43 -5.98
N GLU A 171 -7.17 1.49 -7.31
CA GLU A 171 -6.57 0.52 -8.25
C GLU A 171 -5.03 0.36 -8.14
N LYS A 172 -4.40 1.07 -7.20
CA LYS A 172 -2.96 1.19 -6.96
C LYS A 172 -2.42 0.36 -5.79
N ASP A 173 -3.25 -0.49 -5.18
CA ASP A 173 -2.79 -1.42 -4.14
C ASP A 173 -1.73 -2.43 -4.62
N ARG A 174 -1.31 -2.45 -5.89
CA ARG A 174 -0.33 -3.41 -6.41
C ARG A 174 0.58 -2.73 -7.43
N SER A 175 1.88 -2.98 -7.30
CA SER A 175 2.83 -2.62 -8.34
C SER A 175 2.52 -3.40 -9.62
N PHE A 176 2.69 -2.76 -10.77
CA PHE A 176 2.36 -3.36 -12.06
C PHE A 176 3.15 -4.66 -12.33
N TRP A 177 4.41 -4.68 -11.88
CA TRP A 177 5.35 -5.79 -12.03
C TRP A 177 5.45 -6.70 -10.80
N GLY A 178 4.58 -6.53 -9.79
CA GLY A 178 4.65 -7.29 -8.55
C GLY A 178 4.32 -8.77 -8.75
N VAL A 179 5.20 -9.64 -8.23
CA VAL A 179 5.02 -11.09 -8.19
C VAL A 179 4.66 -11.48 -6.77
N GLY A 180 3.56 -12.17 -6.55
CA GLY A 180 3.15 -12.51 -5.19
C GLY A 180 2.12 -13.60 -5.10
N ALA A 181 1.94 -14.09 -3.89
CA ALA A 181 0.92 -15.07 -3.57
C ALA A 181 0.31 -14.75 -2.20
N THR A 182 -1.00 -14.90 -2.12
CA THR A 182 -1.76 -14.81 -0.88
C THR A 182 -2.58 -16.07 -0.72
N VAL A 183 -2.48 -16.70 0.44
CA VAL A 183 -3.31 -17.85 0.82
C VAL A 183 -3.96 -17.55 2.16
N HIS A 184 -5.27 -17.69 2.25
CA HIS A 184 -6.04 -17.51 3.47
C HIS A 184 -7.04 -18.65 3.63
N ALA A 185 -6.91 -19.38 4.73
CA ALA A 185 -7.87 -20.38 5.18
C ALA A 185 -7.84 -20.39 6.72
N GLY A 186 -8.41 -19.35 7.33
CA GLY A 186 -8.28 -19.07 8.77
C GLY A 186 -6.97 -18.34 9.12
N ILE A 187 -5.83 -18.88 8.70
CA ILE A 187 -4.52 -18.19 8.71
C ILE A 187 -4.27 -17.62 7.32
N LEU A 188 -3.83 -16.36 7.27
CA LEU A 188 -3.47 -15.64 6.06
C LEU A 188 -1.95 -15.51 5.97
N ILE A 189 -1.39 -15.87 4.83
CA ILE A 189 0.01 -15.61 4.48
C ILE A 189 0.02 -14.86 3.16
N ASP A 190 0.71 -13.74 3.11
CA ASP A 190 0.84 -12.88 1.94
C ASP A 190 2.32 -12.56 1.71
N ILE A 191 2.83 -12.92 0.54
CA ILE A 191 4.22 -12.67 0.14
C ILE A 191 4.18 -12.00 -1.23
N ASN A 192 4.88 -10.88 -1.36
CA ASN A 192 4.98 -10.15 -2.61
C ASN A 192 6.40 -9.66 -2.83
N ALA A 193 6.99 -9.99 -3.97
CA ALA A 193 8.25 -9.44 -4.43
C ALA A 193 8.00 -8.31 -5.44
N ARG A 194 8.87 -7.30 -5.44
CA ARG A 194 8.84 -6.16 -6.36
C ARG A 194 10.08 -6.19 -7.26
N PRO A 195 10.01 -6.83 -8.44
CA PRO A 195 11.16 -6.97 -9.35
C PRO A 195 11.86 -5.66 -9.73
N MET A 196 11.10 -4.56 -9.84
CA MET A 196 11.69 -3.25 -10.11
C MET A 196 12.62 -2.78 -8.98
N GLN A 197 12.25 -3.05 -7.72
CA GLN A 197 13.08 -2.77 -6.55
C GLN A 197 14.32 -3.69 -6.51
N ILE A 198 14.20 -4.93 -7.00
CA ILE A 198 15.36 -5.83 -7.15
C ILE A 198 16.35 -5.25 -8.16
N ALA A 199 15.86 -4.77 -9.31
CA ALA A 199 16.70 -4.16 -10.33
C ALA A 199 17.40 -2.90 -9.77
N ASP A 200 16.66 -2.06 -9.05
CA ASP A 200 17.20 -0.86 -8.43
C ASP A 200 18.27 -1.18 -7.36
N PHE A 201 18.00 -2.13 -6.46
CA PHE A 201 18.99 -2.60 -5.48
C PHE A 201 20.29 -3.09 -6.15
N ILE A 202 20.19 -3.87 -7.22
CA ILE A 202 21.37 -4.40 -7.96
C ILE A 202 22.14 -3.25 -8.63
N LEU A 203 21.42 -2.33 -9.29
CA LEU A 203 22.02 -1.18 -9.97
C LEU A 203 22.61 -0.15 -8.99
N GLY A 204 22.06 -0.07 -7.79
CA GLY A 204 22.54 0.72 -6.68
C GLY A 204 23.97 0.38 -6.23
N TRP A 205 24.37 -0.90 -6.35
CA TRP A 205 25.76 -1.32 -6.14
C TRP A 205 26.72 -0.78 -7.20
N LEU A 206 26.19 -0.44 -8.38
CA LEU A 206 26.92 0.21 -9.48
C LEU A 206 26.74 1.73 -9.46
N THR A 207 26.20 2.31 -8.38
CA THR A 207 25.89 3.74 -8.24
C THR A 207 24.87 4.29 -9.24
N VAL A 208 24.06 3.40 -9.83
CA VAL A 208 22.97 3.75 -10.74
C VAL A 208 21.65 3.66 -9.97
N ASP A 209 20.98 4.80 -9.79
CA ASP A 209 19.67 4.93 -9.15
C ASP A 209 18.60 5.07 -10.25
N VAL A 210 17.77 4.05 -10.45
CA VAL A 210 16.75 4.02 -11.50
C VAL A 210 15.43 4.61 -11.00
N LEU A 211 15.14 4.43 -9.72
CA LEU A 211 13.88 4.85 -9.11
C LEU A 211 13.93 6.28 -8.56
N GLU A 212 15.11 6.89 -8.51
CA GLU A 212 15.41 8.23 -8.00
C GLU A 212 15.03 8.42 -6.52
N ASP A 213 14.89 7.34 -5.75
CA ASP A 213 14.39 7.36 -4.38
C ASP A 213 15.51 7.55 -3.33
N ASP A 214 16.78 7.52 -3.75
CA ASP A 214 17.95 7.81 -2.90
C ASP A 214 18.15 9.29 -2.55
N THR A 215 17.41 10.19 -3.21
CA THR A 215 17.66 11.64 -3.15
C THR A 215 17.29 12.30 -1.81
N GLY A 216 16.90 11.53 -0.79
CA GLY A 216 16.45 12.04 0.51
C GLY A 216 15.21 12.93 0.40
N ARG A 217 14.58 12.93 -0.77
CA ARG A 217 13.32 13.60 -1.01
C ARG A 217 12.24 12.72 -0.36
N PRO A 218 11.27 13.31 0.34
CA PRO A 218 10.09 12.57 0.82
C PRO A 218 9.20 12.07 -0.33
N TYR A 219 9.67 12.17 -1.58
CA TYR A 219 8.98 11.69 -2.77
C TYR A 219 9.04 10.16 -2.81
N ARG A 220 7.97 9.62 -2.22
CA ARG A 220 7.34 8.31 -2.41
C ARG A 220 7.75 7.58 -3.69
N ASN A 221 8.14 6.30 -3.54
CA ASN A 221 8.45 5.38 -4.64
C ASN A 221 7.34 5.41 -5.70
N LYS A 222 7.72 5.73 -6.95
CA LYS A 222 6.81 5.89 -8.09
C LYS A 222 6.17 4.57 -8.56
N ASP A 223 6.60 3.44 -8.00
CA ASP A 223 6.09 2.10 -8.28
C ASP A 223 4.80 1.72 -7.52
N LEU A 224 4.27 2.63 -6.70
CA LEU A 224 2.99 2.54 -5.98
C LEU A 224 1.92 3.42 -6.67
#